data_AF-A0A3N4JEA9-F1
#
_entry.id   AF-A0A3N4JEA9-F1
#
_cell.length_a   1.000
_cell.length_b   1.000
_cell.length_c   1.000
_cell.angle_alpha   90.00
_cell.angle_beta   90.00
_cell.angle_gamma   90.00
#
_symmetry.space_group_name_H-M   'P 1'
#
loop_
_entity.id
_entity.type
_entity.pdbx_description
1 polymer ?
#
loop_
_entity_poly.entity_id
_entity_poly.type
_entity_poly.pdbx_seq_one_letter_code
_entity_poly.pdbx_strand_id
1 'polypeptide(L)'
;MEPELNSHGISIKMTDSDSTSLPDTSLSYRKIYQAANALQTDNTASIMTIGMELEFLLPKSNIPTLGPTYIFDKIRRNLQTLFHSGGISNQTEIHRQNAGDQPDRRKFQLMEEKSCDLFYPDPVTGKTVWCEAIELCTPILRFGSWKWVIPTVVEHLTSEFDCQFNNTTGLHVHVGRGCGWELADAKAIASAVIIFESTLDHYHPPHRRPYVNWCIQSNRYSNGFKSLSKSAIIKELYEAENLDELIKLISPTKFFKYNFNSLKKYGTIEFRQADAAISMDQAVEWINRVISFVTAAVETDPEEFKCWAKDEDPADCCPPENFDRFGVPWVGSRAQVVDFLKEDEFAFGRTNESAAAVQRQRRAAGWGLSITDKVQESLELWIGEPEVEGDRGPLGGNP
;
A
#
# COMPACT_ATOMS: atom_id res chain seq x y z
N MET A 1 2.15 3.47 56.86
CA MET A 1 1.74 4.52 55.91
C MET A 1 2.44 4.21 54.60
N GLU A 2 1.77 3.42 53.78
CA GLU A 2 2.13 3.14 52.38
C GLU A 2 0.97 3.66 51.53
N PRO A 3 1.22 4.19 50.32
CA PRO A 3 0.16 4.75 49.50
C PRO A 3 -0.51 3.65 48.66
N GLU A 4 -1.83 3.54 48.80
CA GLU A 4 -2.69 2.78 47.90
C GLU A 4 -2.73 3.46 46.52
N LEU A 5 -2.25 2.77 45.49
CA LEU A 5 -2.42 3.14 44.08
C LEU A 5 -3.71 2.49 43.56
N ASN A 6 -4.75 3.31 43.41
CA ASN A 6 -6.00 2.95 42.73
C ASN A 6 -5.76 2.83 41.21
N SER A 7 -5.64 1.59 40.71
CA SER A 7 -5.76 1.29 39.28
C SER A 7 -7.23 1.03 38.93
N HIS A 8 -7.85 1.97 38.21
CA HIS A 8 -9.13 1.73 37.55
C HIS A 8 -8.89 0.88 36.30
N GLY A 9 -8.80 -0.44 36.50
CA GLY A 9 -8.95 -1.40 35.42
C GLY A 9 -10.42 -1.49 35.02
N ILE A 10 -10.74 -1.06 33.80
CA ILE A 10 -12.04 -1.36 33.19
C ILE A 10 -12.06 -2.87 32.91
N SER A 11 -12.61 -3.64 33.85
CA SER A 11 -12.97 -5.03 33.64
C SER A 11 -14.31 -5.06 32.91
N ILE A 12 -14.27 -5.29 31.60
CA ILE A 12 -15.46 -5.67 30.84
C ILE A 12 -15.74 -7.12 31.23
N LYS A 13 -16.58 -7.33 32.25
CA LYS A 13 -17.28 -8.59 32.43
C LYS A 13 -18.27 -8.71 31.28
N MET A 14 -17.95 -9.55 30.30
CA MET A 14 -18.97 -10.06 29.39
C MET A 14 -19.95 -10.87 30.23
N THR A 15 -21.14 -10.33 30.45
CA THR A 15 -22.25 -11.07 31.01
C THR A 15 -22.76 -12.02 29.93
N ASP A 16 -22.85 -13.31 30.26
CA ASP A 16 -23.57 -14.31 29.48
C ASP A 16 -25.03 -13.85 29.31
N SER A 17 -25.34 -13.23 28.19
CA SER A 17 -26.71 -12.91 27.79
C SER A 17 -26.87 -13.11 26.29
N ASP A 18 -27.72 -14.09 25.98
CA ASP A 18 -28.37 -14.38 24.70
C ASP A 18 -27.46 -14.72 23.52
N SER A 19 -27.35 -16.04 23.28
CA SER A 19 -26.89 -16.64 22.04
C SER A 19 -27.85 -16.31 20.89
N THR A 20 -27.76 -15.11 20.37
CA THR A 20 -28.23 -14.84 19.01
C THR A 20 -27.21 -15.44 18.06
N SER A 21 -27.54 -16.58 17.47
CA SER A 21 -26.75 -17.20 16.41
C SER A 21 -26.43 -16.16 15.34
N LEU A 22 -25.14 -15.85 15.17
CA LEU A 22 -24.67 -15.05 14.03
C LEU A 22 -25.18 -15.74 12.75
N PRO A 23 -25.69 -14.99 11.76
CA PRO A 23 -26.13 -15.57 10.50
C PRO A 23 -24.98 -16.35 9.86
N ASP A 24 -25.29 -17.51 9.28
CA ASP A 24 -24.33 -18.36 8.60
C ASP A 24 -23.76 -17.65 7.35
N THR A 25 -22.72 -16.85 7.56
CA THR A 25 -22.01 -16.07 6.52
C THR A 25 -21.32 -17.00 5.52
N SER A 26 -21.02 -18.25 5.90
CA SER A 26 -20.33 -19.23 5.07
C SER A 26 -21.10 -19.60 3.80
N LEU A 27 -22.44 -19.65 3.89
CA LEU A 27 -23.31 -20.02 2.77
C LEU A 27 -23.39 -18.90 1.70
N SER A 28 -23.24 -17.64 2.12
CA SER A 28 -23.23 -16.46 1.25
C SER A 28 -21.96 -16.43 0.40
N TYR A 29 -20.81 -16.60 1.06
CA TYR A 29 -19.50 -16.59 0.41
C TYR A 29 -19.34 -17.71 -0.63
N ARG A 30 -19.82 -18.92 -0.32
CA ARG A 30 -19.78 -20.07 -1.25
C ARG A 30 -20.44 -19.79 -2.60
N LYS A 31 -21.59 -19.11 -2.62
CA LYS A 31 -22.31 -18.77 -3.87
C LYS A 31 -21.57 -17.70 -4.68
N ILE A 32 -20.97 -16.71 -4.00
CA ILE A 32 -20.14 -15.67 -4.61
C ILE A 32 -18.91 -16.30 -5.27
N TYR A 33 -18.29 -17.29 -4.62
CA TYR A 33 -17.11 -18.00 -5.14
C TYR A 33 -17.38 -18.86 -6.37
N GLN A 34 -18.49 -19.59 -6.37
CA GLN A 34 -18.88 -20.41 -7.52
C GLN A 34 -19.16 -19.55 -8.75
N ALA A 35 -19.82 -18.39 -8.57
CA ALA A 35 -20.08 -17.46 -9.66
C ALA A 35 -18.80 -16.78 -10.19
N ALA A 36 -17.89 -16.36 -9.31
CA ALA A 36 -16.64 -15.71 -9.71
C ALA A 36 -15.67 -16.66 -10.43
N ASN A 37 -15.56 -17.91 -9.99
CA ASN A 37 -14.71 -18.93 -10.64
C ASN A 37 -15.23 -19.32 -12.03
N ALA A 38 -16.55 -19.36 -12.24
CA ALA A 38 -17.15 -19.64 -13.54
C ALA A 38 -16.86 -18.55 -14.60
N LEU A 39 -16.51 -17.34 -14.16
CA LEU A 39 -16.19 -16.20 -15.04
C LEU A 39 -14.70 -16.10 -15.40
N GLN A 40 -13.81 -16.91 -14.80
CA GLN A 40 -12.36 -16.77 -14.98
C GLN A 40 -11.80 -17.36 -16.29
N THR A 41 -12.59 -18.10 -17.06
CA THR A 41 -12.14 -18.77 -18.30
C THR A 41 -12.54 -17.96 -19.54
N ASP A 42 -11.56 -17.58 -20.36
CA ASP A 42 -11.68 -17.23 -21.79
C ASP A 42 -11.96 -15.79 -22.24
N ASN A 43 -11.58 -14.76 -21.48
CA ASN A 43 -11.51 -13.40 -22.05
C ASN A 43 -10.14 -12.74 -21.79
N THR A 44 -9.28 -12.73 -22.81
CA THR A 44 -7.88 -12.30 -22.74
C THR A 44 -7.63 -10.89 -23.31
N ALA A 45 -8.64 -10.29 -23.97
CA ALA A 45 -8.55 -8.94 -24.49
C ALA A 45 -8.97 -7.93 -23.41
N SER A 46 -8.05 -7.03 -23.03
CA SER A 46 -8.24 -5.87 -22.12
C SER A 46 -8.38 -6.09 -20.62
N ILE A 47 -8.42 -7.32 -20.10
CA ILE A 47 -8.63 -7.51 -18.65
C ILE A 47 -7.32 -7.33 -17.87
N MET A 48 -7.28 -6.28 -17.04
CA MET A 48 -6.29 -6.14 -15.98
C MET A 48 -6.31 -7.35 -15.06
N THR A 49 -5.13 -7.80 -14.67
CA THR A 49 -4.92 -8.90 -13.75
C THR A 49 -4.29 -8.40 -12.47
N ILE A 50 -4.75 -8.90 -11.33
CA ILE A 50 -4.28 -8.46 -10.03
C ILE A 50 -3.59 -9.60 -9.32
N GLY A 51 -2.39 -9.36 -8.79
CA GLY A 51 -1.77 -10.19 -7.75
C GLY A 51 -1.61 -9.36 -6.49
N MET A 52 -1.68 -9.99 -5.33
CA MET A 52 -1.37 -9.36 -4.06
C MET A 52 -0.28 -10.18 -3.35
N GLU A 53 0.68 -9.49 -2.75
CA GLU A 53 1.62 -10.06 -1.79
C GLU A 53 1.36 -9.40 -0.43
N LEU A 54 1.27 -10.20 0.63
CA LEU A 54 1.11 -9.73 2.00
C LEU A 54 2.27 -10.25 2.83
N GLU A 55 3.06 -9.33 3.39
CA GLU A 55 4.15 -9.63 4.30
C GLU A 55 3.66 -9.53 5.75
N PHE A 56 4.01 -10.51 6.60
CA PHE A 56 3.69 -10.51 8.02
C PHE A 56 4.71 -11.29 8.84
N LEU A 57 4.68 -11.09 10.15
CA LEU A 57 5.56 -11.71 11.12
C LEU A 57 4.80 -12.71 11.99
N LEU A 58 5.41 -13.84 12.30
CA LEU A 58 4.89 -14.80 13.27
C LEU A 58 5.86 -14.97 14.46
N PRO A 59 5.44 -14.63 15.70
CA PRO A 59 6.25 -14.83 16.90
C PRO A 59 6.70 -16.28 17.12
N LYS A 60 7.99 -16.48 17.40
CA LYS A 60 8.53 -17.83 17.67
C LYS A 60 8.04 -18.44 18.98
N SER A 61 7.66 -17.64 19.96
CA SER A 61 7.22 -18.11 21.29
C SER A 61 6.00 -19.03 21.23
N ASN A 62 5.20 -18.95 20.17
CA ASN A 62 4.00 -19.75 19.97
C ASN A 62 4.27 -21.09 19.25
N ILE A 63 5.53 -21.40 18.97
CA ILE A 63 5.92 -22.49 18.08
C ILE A 63 6.99 -23.31 18.80
N PRO A 64 6.74 -24.59 19.12
CA PRO A 64 7.78 -25.49 19.64
C PRO A 64 8.99 -25.45 18.71
N THR A 65 10.17 -25.87 19.17
CA THR A 65 11.49 -25.93 18.48
C THR A 65 11.55 -26.56 17.07
N LEU A 66 10.41 -26.89 16.47
CA LEU A 66 10.20 -27.29 15.09
C LEU A 66 10.48 -26.08 14.16
N GLY A 67 11.54 -26.19 13.35
CA GLY A 67 12.02 -25.11 12.49
C GLY A 67 11.04 -24.59 11.44
N PRO A 68 11.46 -23.61 10.61
CA PRO A 68 10.59 -22.83 9.71
C PRO A 68 9.64 -23.67 8.86
N THR A 69 10.08 -24.83 8.36
CA THR A 69 9.26 -25.76 7.57
C THR A 69 7.92 -26.11 8.23
N TYR A 70 7.88 -26.28 9.55
CA TYR A 70 6.65 -26.63 10.26
C TYR A 70 5.60 -25.51 10.19
N ILE A 71 6.03 -24.26 10.30
CA ILE A 71 5.17 -23.07 10.28
C ILE A 71 4.49 -22.95 8.93
N PHE A 72 5.29 -23.01 7.86
CA PHE A 72 4.81 -22.98 6.49
C PHE A 72 3.82 -24.11 6.23
N ASP A 73 4.11 -25.33 6.68
CA ASP A 73 3.20 -26.47 6.53
C ASP A 73 1.91 -26.34 7.35
N LYS A 74 1.96 -25.65 8.51
CA LYS A 74 0.76 -25.36 9.31
C LYS A 74 -0.13 -24.34 8.59
N ILE A 75 0.43 -23.21 8.13
CA ILE A 75 -0.32 -22.18 7.39
C ILE A 75 -0.92 -22.80 6.11
N ARG A 76 -0.09 -23.50 5.34
CA ARG A 76 -0.48 -24.20 4.12
C ARG A 76 -1.69 -25.11 4.34
N ARG A 77 -1.66 -25.97 5.38
CA ARG A 77 -2.76 -26.90 5.66
C ARG A 77 -4.05 -26.20 6.10
N ASN A 78 -3.95 -25.13 6.89
CA ASN A 78 -5.12 -24.38 7.35
C ASN A 78 -5.81 -23.65 6.18
N LEU A 79 -5.05 -22.88 5.40
CA LEU A 79 -5.59 -22.21 4.23
C LEU A 79 -6.08 -23.20 3.16
N GLN A 80 -5.42 -24.35 2.98
CA GLN A 80 -5.94 -25.43 2.13
C GLN A 80 -7.32 -25.90 2.63
N THR A 81 -7.48 -26.11 3.93
CA THR A 81 -8.76 -26.55 4.52
C THR A 81 -9.84 -25.50 4.33
N LEU A 82 -9.52 -24.22 4.52
CA LEU A 82 -10.41 -23.09 4.23
C LEU A 82 -10.89 -23.13 2.77
N PHE A 83 -9.98 -23.24 1.81
CA PHE A 83 -10.37 -23.22 0.40
C PHE A 83 -11.18 -24.45 -0.02
N HIS A 84 -10.86 -25.64 0.51
CA HIS A 84 -11.65 -26.85 0.23
C HIS A 84 -13.05 -26.75 0.82
N SER A 85 -13.20 -26.27 2.06
CA SER A 85 -14.51 -26.11 2.72
C SER A 85 -15.35 -25.00 2.07
N GLY A 86 -14.72 -23.92 1.60
CA GLY A 86 -15.35 -22.83 0.86
C GLY A 86 -15.70 -23.14 -0.60
N GLY A 87 -15.28 -24.31 -1.12
CA GLY A 87 -15.54 -24.71 -2.51
C GLY A 87 -14.66 -24.02 -3.57
N ILE A 88 -13.51 -23.48 -3.18
CA ILE A 88 -12.55 -22.79 -4.07
C ILE A 88 -11.60 -23.84 -4.68
N SER A 89 -12.14 -24.88 -5.32
CA SER A 89 -11.41 -26.10 -5.72
C SER A 89 -10.25 -25.88 -6.71
N ASN A 90 -10.25 -24.80 -7.49
CA ASN A 90 -9.35 -24.66 -8.64
C ASN A 90 -8.06 -23.88 -8.34
N GLN A 91 -7.92 -23.33 -7.13
CA GLN A 91 -6.76 -22.54 -6.67
C GLN A 91 -6.27 -22.98 -5.27
N THR A 92 -6.67 -24.16 -4.80
CA THR A 92 -6.46 -24.61 -3.41
C THR A 92 -5.03 -25.01 -3.07
N GLU A 93 -4.19 -25.32 -4.06
CA GLU A 93 -2.83 -25.75 -3.78
C GLU A 93 -1.99 -24.54 -3.37
N ILE A 94 -1.53 -24.56 -2.11
CA ILE A 94 -0.60 -23.56 -1.60
C ILE A 94 0.79 -24.16 -1.71
N HIS A 95 1.64 -23.52 -2.50
CA HIS A 95 2.99 -23.98 -2.76
C HIS A 95 3.99 -23.24 -1.89
N ARG A 96 4.87 -23.98 -1.23
CA ARG A 96 6.08 -23.38 -0.65
C ARG A 96 7.07 -23.15 -1.78
N GLN A 97 7.42 -21.91 -2.06
CA GLN A 97 8.37 -21.59 -3.11
C GLN A 97 9.79 -21.58 -2.56
N ASN A 98 10.70 -22.34 -3.17
CA ASN A 98 12.12 -22.28 -2.83
C ASN A 98 12.83 -21.24 -3.71
N ALA A 99 14.01 -20.80 -3.24
CA ALA A 99 14.85 -19.90 -4.02
C ALA A 99 15.22 -20.54 -5.37
N GLY A 100 14.80 -19.90 -6.47
CA GLY A 100 15.05 -20.34 -7.84
C GLY A 100 13.85 -20.98 -8.54
N ASP A 101 12.80 -21.35 -7.80
CA ASP A 101 11.58 -21.90 -8.39
C ASP A 101 10.84 -20.82 -9.20
N GLN A 102 10.34 -21.19 -10.38
CA GLN A 102 9.42 -20.33 -11.13
C GLN A 102 8.06 -20.34 -10.42
N PRO A 103 7.50 -19.18 -10.05
CA PRO A 103 6.23 -19.14 -9.33
C PRO A 103 5.09 -19.67 -10.21
N ASP A 104 4.37 -20.69 -9.74
CA ASP A 104 3.08 -21.08 -10.33
C ASP A 104 2.00 -20.06 -9.93
N ARG A 105 1.73 -19.12 -10.83
CA ARG A 105 0.82 -17.98 -10.61
C ARG A 105 -0.65 -18.37 -10.58
N ARG A 106 -0.97 -19.65 -10.73
CA ARG A 106 -2.33 -20.20 -10.59
C ARG A 106 -2.64 -20.61 -9.15
N LYS A 107 -1.63 -20.53 -8.28
CA LYS A 107 -1.65 -21.03 -6.91
C LYS A 107 -1.29 -19.93 -5.93
N PHE A 108 -1.79 -20.05 -4.72
CA PHE A 108 -1.26 -19.30 -3.60
C PHE A 108 0.17 -19.76 -3.30
N GLN A 109 1.01 -18.82 -2.88
CA GLN A 109 2.41 -19.09 -2.58
C GLN A 109 2.73 -18.59 -1.19
N LEU A 110 3.48 -19.38 -0.44
CA LEU A 110 4.06 -18.99 0.83
C LEU A 110 5.57 -18.97 0.68
N MET A 111 6.16 -17.83 0.99
CA MET A 111 7.60 -17.60 0.87
C MET A 111 8.18 -17.06 2.18
N GLU A 112 9.46 -17.31 2.39
CA GLU A 112 10.24 -16.63 3.44
C GLU A 112 10.57 -15.22 2.96
N GLU A 113 10.15 -14.22 3.73
CA GLU A 113 10.41 -12.82 3.38
C GLU A 113 11.71 -12.33 4.03
N LYS A 114 12.68 -11.96 3.21
CA LYS A 114 14.05 -11.66 3.67
C LYS A 114 14.34 -10.16 3.83
N SER A 115 13.44 -9.31 3.34
CA SER A 115 13.55 -7.85 3.45
C SER A 115 12.85 -7.28 4.68
N CYS A 116 12.04 -8.09 5.37
CA CYS A 116 11.44 -7.71 6.65
C CYS A 116 12.43 -7.80 7.82
N ASP A 117 12.36 -6.84 8.73
CA ASP A 117 12.97 -6.92 10.05
C ASP A 117 12.23 -7.99 10.87
N LEU A 118 12.99 -8.91 11.44
CA LEU A 118 12.50 -10.05 12.22
C LEU A 118 12.16 -9.69 13.68
N PHE A 119 12.42 -8.44 14.07
CA PHE A 119 12.13 -7.94 15.41
C PHE A 119 10.78 -7.21 15.45
N TYR A 120 9.94 -7.64 16.38
CA TYR A 120 8.64 -7.01 16.65
C TYR A 120 8.60 -6.49 18.10
N PRO A 121 8.38 -5.18 18.32
CA PRO A 121 8.17 -4.65 19.68
C PRO A 121 6.76 -5.01 20.16
N ASP A 122 6.64 -5.95 21.09
CA ASP A 122 5.36 -6.35 21.67
C ASP A 122 4.75 -5.16 22.46
N PRO A 123 3.58 -4.64 22.07
CA PRO A 123 2.98 -3.46 22.69
C PRO A 123 2.51 -3.72 24.13
N VAL A 124 2.27 -4.98 24.52
CA VAL A 124 1.79 -5.35 25.86
C VAL A 124 2.96 -5.44 26.84
N THR A 125 4.05 -6.09 26.43
CA THR A 125 5.19 -6.33 27.32
C THR A 125 6.31 -5.31 27.18
N GLY A 126 6.30 -4.52 26.09
CA GLY A 126 7.39 -3.63 25.69
C GLY A 126 8.66 -4.37 25.27
N LYS A 127 8.65 -5.70 25.20
CA LYS A 127 9.82 -6.50 24.83
C LYS A 127 9.85 -6.72 23.33
N THR A 128 11.06 -6.74 22.78
CA THR A 128 11.27 -7.18 21.41
C THR A 128 11.13 -8.71 21.33
N VAL A 129 10.25 -9.16 20.44
CA VAL A 129 10.01 -10.57 20.12
C VAL A 129 10.69 -10.90 18.80
N TRP A 130 11.33 -12.06 18.75
CA TRP A 130 11.87 -12.61 17.52
C TRP A 130 10.78 -13.33 16.73
N CYS A 131 10.64 -13.00 15.46
CA CYS A 131 9.63 -13.54 14.56
C CYS A 131 10.24 -14.33 13.39
N GLU A 132 9.37 -15.04 12.67
CA GLU A 132 9.62 -15.51 11.31
C GLU A 132 8.85 -14.60 10.35
N ALA A 133 9.51 -14.12 9.29
CA ALA A 133 8.88 -13.27 8.27
C ALA A 133 8.38 -14.12 7.10
N ILE A 134 7.11 -13.90 6.74
CA ILE A 134 6.39 -14.70 5.75
C ILE A 134 5.75 -13.76 4.75
N GLU A 135 5.85 -14.12 3.47
CA GLU A 135 5.09 -13.49 2.40
C GLU A 135 4.06 -14.49 1.86
N LEU A 136 2.81 -14.05 1.79
CA LEU A 136 1.72 -14.75 1.12
C LEU A 136 1.42 -14.07 -0.22
N CYS A 137 1.60 -14.78 -1.32
CA CYS A 137 1.23 -14.30 -2.65
C CYS A 137 -0.06 -14.96 -3.13
N THR A 138 -0.97 -14.17 -3.71
CA THR A 138 -2.19 -14.70 -4.33
C THR A 138 -1.90 -15.29 -5.71
N PRO A 139 -2.76 -16.20 -6.20
CA PRO A 139 -2.83 -16.46 -7.63
C PRO A 139 -3.23 -15.18 -8.39
N ILE A 140 -3.18 -15.22 -9.72
CA ILE A 140 -3.71 -14.15 -10.57
C ILE A 140 -5.22 -14.04 -10.37
N LEU A 141 -5.65 -12.90 -9.83
CA LEU A 141 -7.03 -12.51 -9.57
C LEU A 141 -7.58 -11.74 -10.78
N ARG A 142 -8.85 -11.98 -11.12
CA ARG A 142 -9.53 -11.42 -12.29
C ARG A 142 -10.99 -11.13 -11.97
N PHE A 143 -11.64 -10.30 -12.77
CA PHE A 143 -13.09 -10.07 -12.70
C PHE A 143 -13.58 -9.64 -11.30
N GLY A 144 -12.80 -8.83 -10.61
CA GLY A 144 -13.14 -8.37 -9.26
C GLY A 144 -12.93 -9.41 -8.16
N SER A 145 -12.30 -10.57 -8.43
CA SER A 145 -12.17 -11.63 -7.42
C SER A 145 -11.37 -11.21 -6.19
N TRP A 146 -10.48 -10.23 -6.31
CA TRP A 146 -9.74 -9.65 -5.17
C TRP A 146 -10.65 -9.09 -4.08
N LYS A 147 -11.84 -8.59 -4.43
CA LYS A 147 -12.80 -8.00 -3.49
C LYS A 147 -13.30 -8.98 -2.44
N TRP A 148 -13.19 -10.29 -2.71
CA TRP A 148 -13.60 -11.33 -1.77
C TRP A 148 -12.45 -12.28 -1.40
N VAL A 149 -11.52 -12.56 -2.31
CA VAL A 149 -10.38 -13.44 -2.03
C VAL A 149 -9.54 -12.86 -0.90
N ILE A 150 -9.22 -11.57 -0.99
CA ILE A 150 -8.27 -10.95 -0.07
C ILE A 150 -8.86 -10.83 1.33
N PRO A 151 -10.08 -10.27 1.53
CA PRO A 151 -10.68 -10.25 2.86
C PRO A 151 -10.76 -11.65 3.49
N THR A 152 -11.21 -12.65 2.74
CA THR A 152 -11.36 -14.02 3.25
C THR A 152 -10.04 -14.63 3.73
N VAL A 153 -8.97 -14.41 2.96
CA VAL A 153 -7.65 -14.96 3.30
C VAL A 153 -7.03 -14.21 4.48
N VAL A 154 -7.14 -12.88 4.51
CA VAL A 154 -6.63 -12.05 5.60
C VAL A 154 -7.39 -12.31 6.91
N GLU A 155 -8.72 -12.38 6.86
CA GLU A 155 -9.57 -12.74 8.00
C GLU A 155 -9.17 -14.08 8.58
N HIS A 156 -9.05 -15.12 7.74
CA HIS A 156 -8.66 -16.44 8.20
C HIS A 156 -7.23 -16.49 8.75
N LEU A 157 -6.28 -15.80 8.12
CA LEU A 157 -4.91 -15.75 8.63
C LEU A 157 -4.85 -15.11 10.02
N THR A 158 -5.52 -13.97 10.19
CA THR A 158 -5.52 -13.23 11.46
C THR A 158 -6.36 -13.89 12.55
N SER A 159 -7.33 -14.76 12.20
CA SER A 159 -8.08 -15.55 13.18
C SER A 159 -7.32 -16.78 13.67
N GLU A 160 -6.52 -17.41 12.80
CA GLU A 160 -5.82 -18.67 13.11
C GLU A 160 -4.38 -18.47 13.61
N PHE A 161 -3.77 -17.32 13.30
CA PHE A 161 -2.38 -17.04 13.59
C PHE A 161 -2.22 -15.65 14.23
N ASP A 162 -1.24 -15.56 15.12
CA ASP A 162 -0.81 -14.32 15.76
C ASP A 162 0.05 -13.49 14.78
N CYS A 163 -0.59 -13.02 13.69
CA CYS A 163 0.05 -12.21 12.66
C CYS A 163 0.42 -10.84 13.21
N GLN A 164 1.71 -10.53 13.21
CA GLN A 164 2.27 -9.26 13.63
C GLN A 164 2.81 -8.49 12.42
N PHE A 165 2.88 -7.17 12.53
CA PHE A 165 3.30 -6.27 11.46
C PHE A 165 4.25 -5.22 12.01
N ASN A 166 5.22 -4.79 11.21
CA ASN A 166 6.13 -3.71 11.58
C ASN A 166 6.38 -2.77 10.39
N ASN A 167 7.23 -1.76 10.56
CA ASN A 167 7.47 -0.76 9.52
C ASN A 167 8.08 -1.32 8.22
N THR A 168 8.64 -2.54 8.26
CA THR A 168 9.23 -3.20 7.08
C THR A 168 8.24 -4.08 6.34
N THR A 169 7.18 -4.60 7.00
CA THR A 169 6.13 -5.36 6.33
C THR A 169 5.28 -4.46 5.43
N GLY A 170 4.93 -4.94 4.24
CA GLY A 170 4.08 -4.25 3.28
C GLY A 170 2.99 -5.14 2.68
N LEU A 171 2.05 -4.46 2.01
CA LEU A 171 1.12 -5.09 1.07
C LEU A 171 1.48 -4.63 -0.34
N HIS A 172 1.84 -5.57 -1.21
CA HIS A 172 2.19 -5.28 -2.60
C HIS A 172 1.03 -5.63 -3.52
N VAL A 173 0.79 -4.78 -4.52
CA VAL A 173 -0.21 -5.03 -5.58
C VAL A 173 0.49 -5.12 -6.92
N HIS A 174 0.38 -6.27 -7.56
CA HIS A 174 0.85 -6.50 -8.92
C HIS A 174 -0.26 -6.24 -9.91
N VAL A 175 -0.05 -5.30 -10.84
CA VAL A 175 -0.97 -5.05 -11.95
C VAL A 175 -0.34 -5.56 -13.24
N GLY A 176 -0.97 -6.58 -13.80
CA GLY A 176 -0.66 -7.10 -15.13
C GLY A 176 -1.77 -6.78 -16.12
N ARG A 177 -1.46 -6.99 -17.40
CA ARG A 177 -2.41 -6.95 -18.50
C ARG A 177 -2.41 -8.32 -19.18
N GLY A 178 -3.57 -8.87 -19.50
CA GLY A 178 -3.68 -10.24 -20.06
C GLY A 178 -2.85 -10.47 -21.33
N CYS A 179 -2.62 -9.42 -22.13
CA CYS A 179 -1.78 -9.44 -23.33
C CYS A 179 -0.33 -8.98 -23.09
N GLY A 180 0.07 -8.75 -21.84
CA GLY A 180 1.31 -8.04 -21.50
C GLY A 180 1.18 -6.53 -21.64
N TRP A 181 2.17 -5.81 -21.13
CA TRP A 181 2.27 -4.36 -21.22
C TRP A 181 3.02 -3.95 -22.48
N GLU A 182 2.47 -3.01 -23.24
CA GLU A 182 3.22 -2.35 -24.31
C GLU A 182 4.13 -1.27 -23.74
N LEU A 183 5.16 -0.87 -24.50
CA LEU A 183 6.07 0.19 -24.08
C LEU A 183 5.34 1.53 -23.85
N ALA A 184 4.35 1.84 -24.70
CA ALA A 184 3.55 3.05 -24.57
C ALA A 184 2.77 3.08 -23.23
N ASP A 185 2.10 1.98 -22.88
CA ASP A 185 1.40 1.84 -21.61
C ASP A 185 2.35 2.02 -20.41
N ALA A 186 3.51 1.35 -20.46
CA ALA A 186 4.48 1.40 -19.38
C ALA A 186 5.05 2.83 -19.19
N LYS A 187 5.30 3.56 -20.29
CA LYS A 187 5.70 4.98 -20.25
C LYS A 187 4.63 5.87 -19.63
N ALA A 188 3.35 5.64 -19.96
CA ALA A 188 2.24 6.39 -19.39
C ALA A 188 2.10 6.15 -17.88
N ILE A 189 2.20 4.89 -17.43
CA ILE A 189 2.18 4.54 -16.00
C ILE A 189 3.40 5.12 -15.27
N ALA A 190 4.59 5.04 -15.85
CA ALA A 190 5.80 5.66 -15.29
C ALA A 190 5.66 7.19 -15.17
N SER A 191 5.07 7.83 -16.17
CA SER A 191 4.79 9.27 -16.15
C SER A 191 3.82 9.64 -15.04
N ALA A 192 2.72 8.90 -14.90
CA ALA A 192 1.76 9.08 -13.81
C ALA A 192 2.43 8.94 -12.44
N VAL A 193 3.32 7.95 -12.26
CA VAL A 193 4.10 7.79 -11.02
C VAL A 193 4.94 9.04 -10.74
N ILE A 194 5.68 9.56 -11.71
CA ILE A 194 6.49 10.78 -11.53
C ILE A 194 5.64 12.01 -11.19
N ILE A 195 4.44 12.13 -11.78
CA ILE A 195 3.53 13.25 -11.52
C ILE A 195 2.94 13.17 -10.10
N PHE A 196 2.38 12.01 -9.75
CA PHE A 196 1.49 11.85 -8.59
C PHE A 196 2.12 11.16 -7.36
N GLU A 197 3.38 10.71 -7.41
CA GLU A 197 4.02 10.01 -6.29
C GLU A 197 3.92 10.80 -4.97
N SER A 198 4.24 12.09 -4.98
CA SER A 198 4.16 12.92 -3.76
C SER A 198 2.74 12.98 -3.19
N THR A 199 1.73 12.96 -4.05
CA THR A 199 0.33 12.93 -3.64
C THR A 199 -0.06 11.56 -3.07
N LEU A 200 0.38 10.47 -3.69
CA LEU A 200 0.18 9.11 -3.20
C LEU A 200 0.84 8.88 -1.82
N ASP A 201 1.98 9.52 -1.54
CA ASP A 201 2.65 9.46 -0.23
C ASP A 201 1.75 9.89 0.93
N HIS A 202 0.76 10.75 0.69
CA HIS A 202 -0.19 11.21 1.72
C HIS A 202 -1.24 10.16 2.07
N TYR A 203 -1.51 9.21 1.16
CA TYR A 203 -2.43 8.12 1.42
C TYR A 203 -1.86 7.08 2.40
N HIS A 204 -0.54 7.08 2.57
CA HIS A 204 0.17 6.09 3.36
C HIS A 204 0.73 6.68 4.66
N PRO A 205 0.85 5.85 5.72
CA PRO A 205 1.41 6.31 6.98
C PRO A 205 2.86 6.78 6.81
N PRO A 206 3.37 7.69 7.67
CA PRO A 206 4.70 8.28 7.52
C PRO A 206 5.85 7.28 7.34
N HIS A 207 5.79 6.11 7.97
CA HIS A 207 6.82 5.08 7.84
C HIS A 207 6.85 4.40 6.46
N ARG A 208 5.81 4.59 5.65
CA ARG A 208 5.72 4.15 4.24
C ARG A 208 6.01 5.27 3.24
N ARG A 209 6.56 6.39 3.71
CA ARG A 209 7.02 7.52 2.89
C ARG A 209 8.51 7.36 2.59
N PRO A 210 9.05 8.05 1.55
CA PRO A 210 10.46 7.91 1.21
C PRO A 210 11.33 8.43 2.36
N TYR A 211 12.62 8.05 2.36
CA TYR A 211 13.64 8.42 3.35
C TYR A 211 13.58 7.69 4.71
N VAL A 212 12.41 7.19 5.11
CA VAL A 212 12.27 6.42 6.36
C VAL A 212 12.50 4.92 6.13
N ASN A 213 12.07 4.41 4.98
CA ASN A 213 12.10 2.98 4.67
C ASN A 213 12.89 2.69 3.39
N TRP A 214 13.99 1.95 3.57
CA TRP A 214 14.91 1.61 2.49
C TRP A 214 14.32 0.65 1.45
N CYS A 215 13.25 -0.08 1.79
CA CYS A 215 12.56 -1.03 0.91
C CYS A 215 11.62 -0.37 -0.11
N ILE A 216 11.36 0.94 0.02
CA ILE A 216 10.39 1.70 -0.80
C ILE A 216 10.94 3.08 -1.21
N GLN A 217 12.03 3.04 -1.97
CA GLN A 217 12.67 4.21 -2.55
C GLN A 217 11.74 4.96 -3.50
N SER A 218 11.91 6.29 -3.53
CA SER A 218 11.16 7.17 -4.42
C SER A 218 11.54 6.96 -5.89
N ASN A 219 10.54 6.85 -6.77
CA ASN A 219 10.78 6.82 -8.21
C ASN A 219 11.15 8.22 -8.73
N ARG A 220 10.48 9.29 -8.27
CA ARG A 220 10.79 10.70 -8.58
C ARG A 220 12.20 11.13 -8.19
N TYR A 221 12.69 10.66 -7.04
CA TYR A 221 14.02 11.01 -6.50
C TYR A 221 15.04 9.88 -6.69
N SER A 222 14.87 9.04 -7.71
CA SER A 222 15.90 8.08 -8.12
C SER A 222 17.21 8.81 -8.47
N ASN A 223 18.35 8.12 -8.37
CA ASN A 223 19.66 8.73 -8.65
C ASN A 223 19.76 9.35 -10.06
N GLY A 224 19.05 8.79 -11.05
CA GLY A 224 19.02 9.32 -12.41
C GLY A 224 18.14 10.58 -12.58
N PHE A 225 17.19 10.81 -11.66
CA PHE A 225 16.18 11.85 -11.76
C PHE A 225 16.29 12.97 -10.72
N LYS A 226 17.10 12.77 -9.67
CA LYS A 226 17.17 13.67 -8.51
C LYS A 226 17.45 15.14 -8.88
N SER A 227 18.23 15.40 -9.94
CA SER A 227 18.56 16.77 -10.39
C SER A 227 17.70 17.28 -11.56
N LEU A 228 16.77 16.47 -12.05
CA LEU A 228 15.92 16.81 -13.19
C LEU A 228 14.58 17.35 -12.70
N SER A 229 14.00 18.28 -13.47
CA SER A 229 12.60 18.68 -13.29
C SER A 229 11.67 17.55 -13.77
N LYS A 230 10.41 17.55 -13.30
CA LYS A 230 9.41 16.59 -13.81
C LYS A 230 9.32 16.60 -15.34
N SER A 231 9.28 17.78 -15.96
CA SER A 231 9.26 17.90 -17.43
C SER A 231 10.43 17.20 -18.12
N ALA A 232 11.64 17.35 -17.58
CA ALA A 232 12.82 16.67 -18.12
C ALA A 232 12.73 15.15 -17.92
N ILE A 233 12.25 14.69 -16.77
CA ILE A 233 12.04 13.25 -16.50
C ILE A 233 11.02 12.66 -17.46
N ILE A 234 9.85 13.29 -17.64
CA ILE A 234 8.84 12.82 -18.58
C ILE A 234 9.45 12.70 -19.99
N LYS A 235 10.23 13.70 -20.42
CA LYS A 235 10.94 13.63 -21.70
C LYS A 235 11.85 12.39 -21.80
N GLU A 236 12.71 12.16 -20.81
CA GLU A 236 13.61 10.99 -20.76
C GLU A 236 12.84 9.66 -20.78
N LEU A 237 11.72 9.57 -20.04
CA LEU A 237 10.86 8.37 -20.05
C LEU A 237 10.30 8.10 -21.46
N TYR A 238 9.89 9.13 -22.19
CA TYR A 238 9.37 9.00 -23.55
C TYR A 238 10.45 8.75 -24.60
N GLU A 239 11.70 9.10 -24.34
CA GLU A 239 12.84 8.81 -25.21
C GLU A 239 13.34 7.35 -25.12
N ALA A 240 13.01 6.62 -24.04
CA ALA A 240 13.37 5.20 -23.91
C ALA A 240 12.85 4.35 -25.10
N GLU A 241 13.70 3.56 -25.74
CA GLU A 241 13.35 2.84 -26.98
C GLU A 241 12.68 1.50 -26.72
N ASN A 242 12.85 0.95 -25.51
CA ASN A 242 12.35 -0.36 -25.11
C ASN A 242 12.05 -0.43 -23.60
N LEU A 243 11.40 -1.52 -23.17
CA LEU A 243 11.02 -1.71 -21.76
C LEU A 243 12.24 -1.80 -20.84
N ASP A 244 13.36 -2.37 -21.29
CA ASP A 244 14.54 -2.52 -20.44
C ASP A 244 15.20 -1.18 -20.11
N GLU A 245 15.27 -0.27 -21.08
CA GLU A 245 15.71 1.11 -20.87
C GLU A 245 14.76 1.85 -19.93
N LEU A 246 13.45 1.78 -20.18
CA LEU A 246 12.45 2.41 -19.31
C LEU A 246 12.59 1.91 -17.86
N ILE A 247 12.70 0.60 -17.66
CA ILE A 247 12.86 -0.01 -16.33
C ILE A 247 14.13 0.50 -15.63
N LYS A 248 15.26 0.57 -16.35
CA LYS A 248 16.53 1.09 -15.79
C LYS A 248 16.41 2.55 -15.35
N LEU A 249 15.62 3.36 -16.06
CA LEU A 249 15.38 4.76 -15.72
C LEU A 249 14.47 4.91 -14.48
N ILE A 250 13.28 4.29 -14.50
CA ILE A 250 12.25 4.53 -13.48
C ILE A 250 12.43 3.73 -12.20
N SER A 251 13.01 2.53 -12.28
CA SER A 251 13.12 1.58 -11.17
C SER A 251 14.39 0.73 -11.36
N PRO A 252 15.59 1.29 -11.17
CA PRO A 252 16.85 0.56 -11.40
C PRO A 252 17.03 -0.68 -10.50
N THR A 253 16.33 -0.73 -9.36
CA THR A 253 16.30 -1.90 -8.46
C THR A 253 14.86 -2.27 -8.11
N LYS A 254 14.66 -3.39 -7.39
CA LYS A 254 13.34 -3.82 -6.93
C LYS A 254 12.77 -3.00 -5.76
N PHE A 255 13.61 -2.22 -5.07
CA PHE A 255 13.27 -1.54 -3.81
C PHE A 255 12.61 -0.17 -4.02
N PHE A 256 11.95 0.06 -5.15
CA PHE A 256 11.23 1.30 -5.43
C PHE A 256 9.75 1.12 -5.12
N LYS A 257 9.08 2.18 -4.63
CA LYS A 257 7.62 2.16 -4.32
C LYS A 257 6.80 1.58 -5.46
N TYR A 258 7.15 1.95 -6.70
CA TYR A 258 6.55 1.45 -7.91
C TYR A 258 7.62 0.69 -8.69
N ASN A 259 7.67 -0.62 -8.49
CA ASN A 259 8.72 -1.48 -9.01
C ASN A 259 8.38 -1.97 -10.42
N PHE A 260 9.11 -1.45 -11.42
CA PHE A 260 8.97 -1.85 -12.81
C PHE A 260 9.83 -3.06 -13.19
N ASN A 261 10.78 -3.52 -12.34
CA ASN A 261 11.53 -4.76 -12.62
C ASN A 261 10.64 -5.99 -12.68
N SER A 262 9.49 -5.93 -12.01
CA SER A 262 8.47 -6.99 -12.05
C SER A 262 7.91 -7.21 -13.46
N LEU A 263 8.10 -6.27 -14.40
CA LEU A 263 7.77 -6.49 -15.81
C LEU A 263 8.63 -7.60 -16.44
N LYS A 264 9.93 -7.68 -16.10
CA LYS A 264 10.85 -8.68 -16.67
C LYS A 264 10.52 -10.10 -16.23
N LYS A 265 10.18 -10.25 -14.94
CA LYS A 265 9.92 -11.56 -14.34
C LYS A 265 8.46 -11.96 -14.45
N TYR A 266 7.55 -11.02 -14.21
CA TYR A 266 6.12 -11.28 -14.04
C TYR A 266 5.24 -10.67 -15.12
N GLY A 267 5.73 -9.73 -15.92
CA GLY A 267 4.88 -8.96 -16.83
C GLY A 267 3.88 -8.07 -16.08
N THR A 268 4.23 -7.66 -14.85
CA THR A 268 3.39 -6.81 -13.99
C THR A 268 4.17 -5.60 -13.50
N ILE A 269 3.48 -4.52 -13.16
CA ILE A 269 4.04 -3.41 -12.36
C ILE A 269 3.61 -3.64 -10.91
N GLU A 270 4.56 -3.54 -9.98
CA GLU A 270 4.35 -3.84 -8.56
C GLU A 270 4.28 -2.54 -7.75
N PHE A 271 3.17 -2.35 -7.04
CA PHE A 271 2.89 -1.21 -6.18
C PHE A 271 3.11 -1.61 -4.73
N ARG A 272 4.17 -1.08 -4.10
CA ARG A 272 4.71 -1.57 -2.82
C ARG A 272 4.43 -0.67 -1.62
N GLN A 273 3.69 0.41 -1.82
CA GLN A 273 3.66 1.48 -0.84
C GLN A 273 2.70 1.22 0.33
N ALA A 274 1.70 0.36 0.17
CA ALA A 274 0.75 0.07 1.23
C ALA A 274 1.41 -0.59 2.45
N ASP A 275 0.92 -0.20 3.62
CA ASP A 275 1.23 -0.83 4.89
C ASP A 275 0.55 -2.21 4.95
N ALA A 276 1.19 -3.18 5.58
CA ALA A 276 0.63 -4.51 5.79
C ALA A 276 -0.44 -4.51 6.90
N ALA A 277 -0.34 -3.59 7.88
CA ALA A 277 -1.23 -3.51 9.04
C ALA A 277 -2.60 -2.87 8.74
N ILE A 278 -3.02 -2.83 7.47
CA ILE A 278 -4.28 -2.22 7.07
C ILE A 278 -5.45 -3.19 7.23
N SER A 279 -6.64 -2.63 7.49
CA SER A 279 -7.88 -3.42 7.48
C SER A 279 -8.16 -4.04 6.11
N MET A 280 -8.96 -5.10 6.08
CA MET A 280 -9.38 -5.77 4.85
C MET A 280 -10.04 -4.80 3.85
N ASP A 281 -10.88 -3.89 4.35
CA ASP A 281 -11.53 -2.86 3.52
C ASP A 281 -10.50 -1.89 2.95
N GLN A 282 -9.50 -1.48 3.73
CA GLN A 282 -8.41 -0.64 3.25
C GLN A 282 -7.54 -1.36 2.21
N ALA A 283 -7.31 -2.67 2.33
CA ALA A 283 -6.58 -3.45 1.34
C ALA A 283 -7.34 -3.52 0.00
N VAL A 284 -8.64 -3.79 0.04
CA VAL A 284 -9.49 -3.79 -1.16
C VAL A 284 -9.56 -2.40 -1.79
N GLU A 285 -9.70 -1.36 -0.97
CA GLU A 285 -9.72 0.03 -1.42
C GLU A 285 -8.39 0.42 -2.08
N TRP A 286 -7.26 0.03 -1.49
CA TRP A 286 -5.95 0.26 -2.09
C TRP A 286 -5.83 -0.40 -3.46
N ILE A 287 -6.27 -1.65 -3.61
CA ILE A 287 -6.25 -2.33 -4.90
C ILE A 287 -7.14 -1.62 -5.92
N ASN A 288 -8.33 -1.19 -5.53
CA ASN A 288 -9.22 -0.43 -6.43
C ASN A 288 -8.59 0.91 -6.87
N ARG A 289 -7.85 1.58 -5.98
CA ARG A 289 -7.08 2.80 -6.31
C ARG A 289 -5.96 2.51 -7.29
N VAL A 290 -5.15 1.47 -7.03
CA VAL A 290 -4.08 1.05 -7.95
C VAL A 290 -4.64 0.71 -9.34
N ILE A 291 -5.79 0.03 -9.40
CA ILE A 291 -6.50 -0.25 -10.66
C ILE A 291 -6.92 1.05 -11.36
N SER A 292 -7.54 1.98 -10.62
CA SER A 292 -8.00 3.27 -11.17
C SER A 292 -6.81 4.10 -11.68
N PHE A 293 -5.72 4.15 -10.91
CA PHE A 293 -4.48 4.82 -11.24
C PHE A 293 -3.88 4.29 -12.55
N VAL A 294 -3.73 2.96 -12.68
CA VAL A 294 -3.18 2.34 -13.88
C VAL A 294 -4.09 2.54 -15.09
N THR A 295 -5.41 2.40 -14.91
CA THR A 295 -6.40 2.61 -15.98
C THR A 295 -6.32 4.05 -16.50
N ALA A 296 -6.42 5.01 -15.59
CA ALA A 296 -6.34 6.43 -15.91
C ALA A 296 -5.01 6.78 -16.59
N ALA A 297 -3.88 6.21 -16.12
CA ALA A 297 -2.58 6.44 -16.72
C ALA A 297 -2.54 6.02 -18.19
N VAL A 298 -3.00 4.80 -18.49
CA VAL A 298 -3.01 4.23 -19.85
C VAL A 298 -3.97 4.98 -20.77
N GLU A 299 -5.07 5.51 -20.24
CA GLU A 299 -6.06 6.30 -21.00
C GLU A 299 -5.66 7.77 -21.19
N THR A 300 -4.61 8.25 -20.53
CA THR A 300 -4.18 9.65 -20.58
C THR A 300 -3.30 9.94 -21.79
N ASP A 301 -3.59 11.04 -22.48
CA ASP A 301 -2.77 11.50 -23.61
C ASP A 301 -1.37 11.92 -23.12
N PRO A 302 -0.28 11.50 -23.79
CA PRO A 302 1.08 11.92 -23.45
C PRO A 302 1.30 13.44 -23.29
N GLU A 303 0.58 14.26 -24.05
CA GLU A 303 0.66 15.73 -23.95
C GLU A 303 0.07 16.26 -22.64
N GLU A 304 -0.91 15.57 -22.05
CA GLU A 304 -1.44 15.94 -20.72
C GLU A 304 -0.36 15.78 -19.65
N PHE A 305 0.38 14.66 -19.65
CA PHE A 305 1.49 14.46 -18.72
C PHE A 305 2.57 15.53 -18.87
N LYS A 306 2.90 15.93 -20.12
CA LYS A 306 3.84 17.04 -20.36
C LYS A 306 3.31 18.36 -19.81
N CYS A 307 2.01 18.60 -19.88
CA CYS A 307 1.38 19.79 -19.31
C CYS A 307 1.48 19.79 -17.77
N TRP A 308 1.14 18.66 -17.14
CA TRP A 308 1.21 18.50 -15.68
C TRP A 308 2.64 18.41 -15.13
N ALA A 309 3.63 18.16 -15.97
CA ALA A 309 5.03 18.14 -15.59
C ALA A 309 5.70 19.53 -15.57
N LYS A 310 4.97 20.59 -15.93
CA LYS A 310 5.50 21.96 -15.97
C LYS A 310 5.78 22.52 -14.57
N ASP A 311 5.06 22.01 -13.57
CA ASP A 311 5.29 22.33 -12.16
C ASP A 311 5.77 21.08 -11.38
N GLU A 312 6.46 21.29 -10.27
CA GLU A 312 6.83 20.22 -9.34
C GLU A 312 5.63 19.80 -8.47
N ASP A 313 4.67 20.69 -8.21
CA ASP A 313 3.41 20.35 -7.55
C ASP A 313 2.34 20.06 -8.61
N PRO A 314 1.84 18.80 -8.74
CA PRO A 314 0.82 18.50 -9.72
C PRO A 314 -0.47 19.29 -9.47
N ALA A 315 -0.75 19.75 -8.25
CA ALA A 315 -1.98 20.49 -7.96
C ALA A 315 -2.03 21.88 -8.62
N ASP A 316 -0.88 22.44 -9.05
CA ASP A 316 -0.83 23.74 -9.72
C ASP A 316 -1.13 23.67 -11.23
N CYS A 317 -0.99 22.49 -11.84
CA CYS A 317 -1.06 22.32 -13.30
C CYS A 317 -1.97 21.17 -13.75
N CYS A 318 -2.35 20.27 -12.84
CA CYS A 318 -3.28 19.18 -13.07
C CYS A 318 -4.66 19.53 -12.50
N PRO A 319 -5.72 19.53 -13.32
CA PRO A 319 -7.08 19.78 -12.85
C PRO A 319 -7.51 18.79 -11.74
N PRO A 320 -8.25 19.23 -10.70
CA PRO A 320 -8.67 18.36 -9.59
C PRO A 320 -9.40 17.08 -10.03
N GLU A 321 -10.21 17.13 -11.09
CA GLU A 321 -10.93 15.97 -11.63
C GLU A 321 -10.00 14.84 -12.09
N ASN A 322 -8.74 15.16 -12.44
CA ASN A 322 -7.77 14.14 -12.77
C ASN A 322 -7.25 13.43 -11.52
N PHE A 323 -7.19 14.08 -10.36
CA PHE A 323 -6.81 13.39 -9.13
C PHE A 323 -7.85 12.32 -8.77
N ASP A 324 -9.13 12.65 -8.88
CA ASP A 324 -10.23 11.70 -8.70
C ASP A 324 -10.17 10.58 -9.73
N ARG A 325 -9.94 10.90 -11.01
CA ARG A 325 -9.79 9.90 -12.09
C ARG A 325 -8.67 8.90 -11.81
N PHE A 326 -7.53 9.37 -11.30
CA PHE A 326 -6.39 8.53 -10.93
C PHE A 326 -6.56 7.85 -9.56
N GLY A 327 -7.62 8.17 -8.81
CA GLY A 327 -7.82 7.64 -7.45
C GLY A 327 -6.80 8.16 -6.43
N VAL A 328 -6.18 9.31 -6.69
CA VAL A 328 -5.20 9.96 -5.81
C VAL A 328 -5.86 11.08 -5.00
N PRO A 329 -5.50 11.28 -3.73
CA PRO A 329 -6.14 12.31 -2.91
C PRO A 329 -5.72 13.71 -3.39
N TRP A 330 -6.66 14.58 -3.76
CA TRP A 330 -6.33 15.98 -3.98
C TRP A 330 -6.19 16.69 -2.63
N VAL A 331 -5.03 17.29 -2.37
CA VAL A 331 -4.71 17.97 -1.09
C VAL A 331 -4.55 19.49 -1.24
N GLY A 332 -4.87 20.03 -2.42
CA GLY A 332 -4.59 21.42 -2.79
C GLY A 332 -3.13 21.64 -3.14
N SER A 333 -2.82 22.79 -3.73
CA SER A 333 -1.43 23.14 -3.99
C SER A 333 -0.70 23.50 -2.71
N ARG A 334 0.62 23.34 -2.71
CA ARG A 334 1.49 23.73 -1.59
C ARG A 334 1.22 25.17 -1.15
N ALA A 335 0.97 26.09 -2.08
CA ALA A 335 0.62 27.46 -1.75
C ALA A 335 -0.73 27.53 -1.00
N GLN A 336 -1.74 26.79 -1.45
CA GLN A 336 -3.05 26.72 -0.79
C GLN A 336 -2.96 26.09 0.60
N VAL A 337 -2.14 25.04 0.77
CA VAL A 337 -1.90 24.39 2.08
C VAL A 337 -1.15 25.34 3.01
N VAL A 338 -0.09 26.01 2.54
CA VAL A 338 0.68 26.97 3.35
C VAL A 338 -0.17 28.19 3.74
N ASP A 339 -0.99 28.73 2.83
CA ASP A 339 -1.90 29.83 3.14
C ASP A 339 -2.97 29.42 4.16
N PHE A 340 -3.45 28.17 4.08
CA PHE A 340 -4.35 27.60 5.08
C PHE A 340 -3.69 27.49 6.46
N LEU A 341 -2.43 27.05 6.54
CA LEU A 341 -1.69 26.88 7.79
C LEU A 341 -1.25 28.20 8.44
N LYS A 342 -0.84 29.21 7.65
CA LYS A 342 -0.43 30.54 8.16
C LYS A 342 -1.57 31.29 8.87
N GLU A 343 -2.82 31.04 8.49
CA GLU A 343 -3.97 31.62 9.19
C GLU A 343 -4.27 30.89 10.51
N ASP A 344 -3.89 29.61 10.64
CA ASP A 344 -4.10 28.83 11.87
C ASP A 344 -3.17 29.32 13.00
N GLU A 345 -1.90 29.66 12.69
CA GLU A 345 -1.00 30.34 13.63
C GLU A 345 -1.55 31.69 14.10
N PHE A 346 -2.34 32.38 13.27
CA PHE A 346 -2.99 33.64 13.63
C PHE A 346 -4.27 33.44 14.47
N ALA A 347 -4.91 32.26 14.35
CA ALA A 347 -6.13 31.89 15.06
C ALA A 347 -5.86 31.30 16.45
N PHE A 348 -4.72 30.63 16.68
CA PHE A 348 -4.32 30.11 18.00
C PHE A 348 -4.10 31.19 19.07
N GLY A 349 -4.12 32.47 18.70
CA GLY A 349 -4.19 33.59 19.64
C GLY A 349 -5.60 33.93 20.15
N ARG A 350 -6.68 33.31 19.66
CA ARG A 350 -8.08 33.61 20.07
C ARG A 350 -8.97 32.37 20.14
N THR A 351 -9.66 32.21 21.26
CA THR A 351 -10.36 31.01 21.76
C THR A 351 -11.64 30.57 21.01
N ASN A 352 -11.72 30.66 19.67
CA ASN A 352 -12.93 30.25 18.92
C ASN A 352 -12.63 29.25 17.79
N GLU A 353 -12.33 28.00 18.17
CA GLU A 353 -12.10 26.86 17.25
C GLU A 353 -13.28 26.61 16.29
N SER A 354 -14.52 26.91 16.70
CA SER A 354 -15.73 26.70 15.88
C SER A 354 -15.85 27.67 14.70
N ALA A 355 -15.40 28.92 14.86
CA ALA A 355 -15.43 29.92 13.78
C ALA A 355 -14.35 29.62 12.73
N ALA A 356 -13.16 29.19 13.18
CA ALA A 356 -12.09 28.73 12.30
C ALA A 356 -12.53 27.50 11.48
N ALA A 357 -13.18 26.50 12.11
CA ALA A 357 -13.72 25.32 11.41
C ALA A 357 -14.73 25.68 10.30
N VAL A 358 -15.67 26.61 10.57
CA VAL A 358 -16.66 27.05 9.56
C VAL A 358 -16.00 27.84 8.42
N GLN A 359 -14.99 28.65 8.72
CA GLN A 359 -14.25 29.41 7.71
C GLN A 359 -13.40 28.50 6.81
N ARG A 360 -12.81 27.44 7.38
CA ARG A 360 -12.12 26.37 6.64
C ARG A 360 -13.05 25.69 5.63
N GLN A 361 -14.22 25.22 6.09
CA GLN A 361 -15.21 24.59 5.20
C GLN A 361 -15.68 25.51 4.07
N ARG A 362 -15.88 26.81 4.34
CA ARG A 362 -16.31 27.77 3.31
C ARG A 362 -15.25 28.03 2.25
N ARG A 363 -13.97 28.11 2.61
CA ARG A 363 -12.88 28.32 1.64
C ARG A 363 -12.57 27.07 0.83
N ALA A 364 -12.52 25.91 1.48
CA ALA A 364 -12.40 24.64 0.77
C ALA A 364 -13.56 24.44 -0.21
N ALA A 365 -14.80 24.75 0.19
CA ALA A 365 -15.94 24.78 -0.72
C ALA A 365 -15.75 25.80 -1.87
N GLY A 366 -15.11 26.95 -1.60
CA GLY A 366 -14.72 27.92 -2.62
C GLY A 366 -13.66 27.42 -3.61
N TRP A 367 -12.86 26.42 -3.23
CA TRP A 367 -11.94 25.68 -4.09
C TRP A 367 -12.60 24.45 -4.76
N GLY A 368 -13.91 24.25 -4.57
CA GLY A 368 -14.63 23.09 -5.10
C GLY A 368 -14.44 21.81 -4.28
N LEU A 369 -13.93 21.92 -3.05
CA LEU A 369 -13.59 20.77 -2.21
C LEU A 369 -14.66 20.53 -1.16
N SER A 370 -15.02 19.26 -0.95
CA SER A 370 -15.45 18.83 0.37
C SER A 370 -14.19 18.55 1.19
N ILE A 371 -13.96 19.29 2.30
CA ILE A 371 -13.01 18.81 3.32
C ILE A 371 -13.60 17.51 3.84
N THR A 372 -13.08 16.39 3.36
CA THR A 372 -13.31 15.12 4.01
C THR A 372 -12.40 15.08 5.24
N ASP A 373 -12.76 14.32 6.26
CA ASP A 373 -11.92 14.16 7.48
C ASP A 373 -10.47 13.74 7.13
N LYS A 374 -10.26 13.10 5.97
CA LYS A 374 -8.94 12.72 5.43
C LYS A 374 -8.07 13.88 4.95
N VAL A 375 -8.66 14.98 4.48
CA VAL A 375 -7.91 16.20 4.11
C VAL A 375 -7.41 16.90 5.37
N GLN A 376 -8.21 16.87 6.45
CA GLN A 376 -7.83 17.39 7.77
C GLN A 376 -6.64 16.58 8.35
N GLU A 377 -6.69 15.24 8.29
CA GLU A 377 -5.56 14.38 8.68
C GLU A 377 -4.31 14.61 7.80
N SER A 378 -4.50 14.80 6.49
CA SER A 378 -3.40 15.11 5.56
C SER A 378 -2.73 16.46 5.86
N LEU A 379 -3.53 17.45 6.28
CA LEU A 379 -3.07 18.76 6.70
C LEU A 379 -2.22 18.69 7.97
N GLU A 380 -2.62 17.92 8.99
CA GLU A 380 -1.83 17.70 10.20
C GLU A 380 -0.51 16.97 9.92
N LEU A 381 -0.51 16.08 8.92
CA LEU A 381 0.67 15.34 8.45
C LEU A 381 1.65 16.16 7.59
N TRP A 382 1.24 17.33 7.06
CA TRP A 382 2.14 18.29 6.42
C TRP A 382 3.03 19.04 7.44
N ILE A 383 2.67 19.00 8.73
CA ILE A 383 3.22 19.86 9.79
C ILE A 383 4.34 19.17 10.60
N GLY A 384 4.57 17.86 10.45
CA GLY A 384 5.64 17.13 11.16
C GLY A 384 6.81 16.77 10.22
N GLU A 385 8.08 17.08 10.49
CA GLU A 385 8.77 17.75 11.60
C GLU A 385 9.49 19.00 11.05
N PRO A 386 9.77 20.04 11.88
CA PRO A 386 10.70 21.10 11.47
C PRO A 386 12.01 20.47 11.01
N GLU A 387 12.57 20.96 9.90
CA GLU A 387 13.96 20.66 9.55
C GLU A 387 14.80 20.97 10.78
N VAL A 388 15.23 19.94 11.51
CA VAL A 388 16.32 20.08 12.45
C VAL A 388 17.50 20.42 11.56
N GLU A 389 17.80 21.71 11.43
CA GLU A 389 19.08 22.19 10.92
C GLU A 389 20.14 21.50 11.77
N GLY A 390 20.64 20.39 11.24
CA GLY A 390 21.73 19.64 11.83
C GLY A 390 22.92 20.57 11.84
N ASP A 391 23.16 21.17 13.00
CA ASP A 391 24.37 21.87 13.36
C ASP A 391 25.55 20.94 13.00
N ARG A 392 26.17 21.22 11.85
CA ARG A 392 27.37 20.50 11.41
C ARG A 392 28.49 20.97 12.32
N GLY A 393 28.56 20.38 13.50
CA GLY A 393 29.70 20.49 14.39
C GLY A 393 30.99 20.18 13.61
N PRO A 394 32.08 20.92 13.88
CA PRO A 394 33.32 20.76 13.14
C PRO A 394 33.81 19.33 13.30
N LEU A 395 34.09 18.66 12.18
CA LEU A 395 34.80 17.39 12.15
C LEU A 395 36.15 17.60 12.82
N GLY A 396 36.20 17.23 14.11
CA GLY A 396 37.42 17.15 14.89
C GLY A 396 38.35 16.14 14.22
N GLY A 397 39.41 16.65 13.63
CA GLY A 397 40.57 15.84 13.30
C GLY A 397 41.25 15.34 14.56
N ASN A 398 41.84 14.15 14.45
CA ASN A 398 43.07 13.70 15.12
C ASN A 398 43.25 12.19 14.86
N PRO A 399 44.47 11.65 15.03
CA PRO A 399 45.72 11.95 14.32
C PRO A 399 46.13 10.79 13.39
#